data_AF-A0A962C2N1-F1
#
_entry.id   AF-A0A962C2N1-F1
#
_cell.length_a   1.000
_cell.length_b   1.000
_cell.length_c   1.000
_cell.angle_alpha   90.00
_cell.angle_beta   90.00
_cell.angle_gamma   90.00
#
_symmetry.space_group_name_H-M   'P 1'
#
loop_
_entity.id
_entity.type
_entity.pdbx_description
1 polymer ?
#
loop_
_entity_poly.entity_id
_entity_poly.type
_entity_poly.pdbx_seq_one_letter_code
_entity_poly.pdbx_strand_id
1 'polypeptide(L)'
;TLAPILAWLWVKMGKANPSIPRKFGLGILFNGAAFLLLMVALSNFLDPQSMKIPFWTLFMVYVIQSVGELCLSPIGLSMVTKLAPVRLVGFGMGGWFLSTAIGNNLSGIFASEVSGEGGMTTASALSGYTFGFWVLLGAGVVLFLIAPLIQKLMHGVK
;
A
#
# COMPACT_ATOMS: atom_id res chain seq x y z
N THR A 1 -10.01 4.32 14.56
CA THR A 1 -9.69 3.69 13.26
C THR A 1 -10.68 4.16 12.21
N LEU A 2 -10.23 4.48 10.99
CA LEU A 2 -11.09 4.90 9.86
C LEU A 2 -11.89 3.73 9.24
N ALA A 3 -11.78 2.53 9.83
CA ALA A 3 -12.42 1.28 9.40
C ALA A 3 -13.93 1.38 9.17
N PRO A 4 -14.73 2.01 10.06
CA PRO A 4 -16.18 2.12 9.85
C PRO A 4 -16.52 3.01 8.65
N ILE A 5 -15.71 4.03 8.38
CA ILE A 5 -15.93 5.00 7.30
C ILE A 5 -15.67 4.36 5.95
N LEU A 6 -14.56 3.62 5.81
CA LEU A 6 -14.27 2.87 4.59
C LEU A 6 -15.27 1.73 4.37
N ALA A 7 -15.65 0.99 5.42
CA ALA A 7 -16.69 -0.02 5.33
C ALA A 7 -18.01 0.60 4.84
N TRP A 8 -18.41 1.75 5.38
CA TRP A 8 -19.60 2.48 4.93
C TRP A 8 -19.49 2.94 3.47
N LEU A 9 -18.32 3.43 3.04
CA LEU A 9 -18.06 3.80 1.65
C LEU A 9 -18.29 2.63 0.68
N TRP A 10 -17.77 1.44 1.02
CA TRP A 10 -17.95 0.23 0.22
C TRP A 10 -19.39 -0.26 0.19
N VAL A 11 -20.12 -0.14 1.31
CA VAL A 11 -21.55 -0.46 1.39
C VAL A 11 -22.36 0.52 0.53
N LYS A 12 -22.05 1.81 0.61
CA LYS A 12 -22.71 2.86 -0.17
C LYS A 12 -22.48 2.71 -1.67
N MET A 13 -21.33 2.22 -2.09
CA MET A 13 -21.04 1.94 -3.51
C MET A 13 -21.89 0.79 -4.10
N GLY A 14 -22.51 -0.06 -3.29
CA GLY A 14 -23.50 -1.06 -3.74
C GLY A 14 -23.05 -1.90 -4.93
N LYS A 15 -23.68 -1.71 -6.10
CA LYS A 15 -23.38 -2.44 -7.35
C LYS A 15 -22.09 -1.98 -8.05
N ALA A 16 -21.56 -0.81 -7.72
CA ALA A 16 -20.30 -0.27 -8.25
C ALA A 16 -19.08 -0.67 -7.41
N ASN A 17 -19.25 -1.56 -6.43
CA ASN A 17 -18.18 -2.00 -5.55
C ASN A 17 -17.06 -2.67 -6.38
N PRO A 18 -15.81 -2.18 -6.33
CA PRO A 18 -14.72 -2.76 -7.12
C PRO A 18 -14.50 -4.22 -6.73
N SER A 19 -14.05 -5.03 -7.68
CA SER A 19 -13.67 -6.41 -7.38
C SER A 19 -12.53 -6.46 -6.37
N ILE A 20 -12.41 -7.57 -5.65
CA ILE A 20 -11.41 -7.75 -4.58
C ILE A 20 -9.98 -7.41 -5.05
N PRO A 21 -9.51 -7.87 -6.23
CA PRO A 21 -8.20 -7.47 -6.74
C PRO A 21 -8.09 -5.97 -7.04
N ARG A 22 -9.18 -5.32 -7.51
CA ARG A 22 -9.19 -3.86 -7.73
C ARG A 22 -9.09 -3.09 -6.43
N LYS A 23 -9.76 -3.54 -5.35
CA LYS A 23 -9.63 -2.92 -4.02
C LYS A 23 -8.21 -3.03 -3.48
N PHE A 24 -7.57 -4.19 -3.71
CA PHE A 24 -6.17 -4.39 -3.38
C PHE A 24 -5.26 -3.43 -4.16
N GLY A 25 -5.53 -3.25 -5.46
CA GLY A 25 -4.82 -2.28 -6.31
C GLY A 25 -5.01 -0.84 -5.85
N LEU A 26 -6.22 -0.46 -5.45
CA LEU A 26 -6.47 0.86 -4.85
C LEU A 26 -5.66 1.08 -3.57
N GLY A 27 -5.52 0.05 -2.72
CA GLY A 27 -4.66 0.11 -1.54
C GLY A 27 -3.19 0.39 -1.87
N ILE A 28 -2.66 -0.25 -2.92
CA ILE A 28 -1.30 -0.01 -3.42
C ILE A 28 -1.17 1.41 -4.00
N LEU A 29 -2.16 1.86 -4.76
CA LEU A 29 -2.17 3.22 -5.34
C LEU A 29 -2.27 4.30 -4.26
N PHE A 30 -3.03 4.11 -3.18
CA PHE A 30 -3.04 5.03 -2.05
C PHE A 30 -1.67 5.10 -1.38
N ASN A 31 -1.00 3.96 -1.17
CA ASN A 31 0.37 3.97 -0.68
C ASN A 31 1.32 4.72 -1.64
N GLY A 32 1.18 4.52 -2.95
CA GLY A 32 1.91 5.31 -3.95
C GLY A 32 1.64 6.81 -3.83
N ALA A 33 0.38 7.22 -3.67
CA ALA A 33 0.01 8.62 -3.47
C ALA A 33 0.65 9.22 -2.20
N ALA A 34 0.83 8.42 -1.14
CA ALA A 34 1.54 8.86 0.06
C ALA A 34 3.03 9.14 -0.23
N PHE A 35 3.69 8.30 -1.04
CA PHE A 35 5.06 8.55 -1.50
C PHE A 35 5.15 9.77 -2.44
N LEU A 36 4.16 9.99 -3.30
CA LEU A 36 4.07 11.21 -4.12
C LEU A 36 3.97 12.45 -3.24
N LEU A 37 3.16 12.41 -2.18
CA LEU A 37 3.01 13.52 -1.26
C LEU A 37 4.33 13.82 -0.54
N LEU A 38 5.10 12.80 -0.16
CA LEU A 38 6.46 12.97 0.40
C LEU A 38 7.44 13.58 -0.61
N MET A 39 7.38 13.16 -1.88
CA MET A 39 8.20 13.73 -2.95
C MET A 39 7.88 15.23 -3.17
N VAL A 40 6.60 15.58 -3.22
CA VAL A 40 6.14 16.98 -3.35
C VAL A 40 6.51 17.80 -2.11
N ALA A 41 6.42 17.20 -0.92
CA ALA A 41 6.81 17.82 0.35
C ALA A 41 8.29 18.21 0.38
N LEU A 42 9.18 17.27 0.02
CA LEU A 42 10.61 17.51 -0.04
C LEU A 42 11.00 18.50 -1.15
N SER A 43 10.27 18.53 -2.27
CA SER A 43 10.64 19.42 -3.39
C SER A 43 10.13 20.86 -3.24
N ASN A 44 8.94 21.06 -2.67
CA ASN A 44 8.27 22.37 -2.67
C ASN A 44 8.08 23.00 -1.30
N PHE A 45 8.10 22.20 -0.22
CA PHE A 45 7.77 22.66 1.13
C PHE A 45 8.95 22.57 2.10
N LEU A 46 10.15 22.33 1.57
CA LEU A 46 11.39 22.32 2.36
C LEU A 46 11.79 23.77 2.67
N ASP A 47 11.70 24.15 3.94
CA ASP A 47 12.15 25.47 4.39
C ASP A 47 13.69 25.58 4.26
N PRO A 48 14.22 26.50 3.43
CA PRO A 48 15.65 26.65 3.17
C PRO A 48 16.48 26.96 4.42
N GLN A 49 15.87 27.51 5.47
CA GLN A 49 16.57 27.89 6.70
C GLN A 49 16.53 26.78 7.76
N SER A 50 15.40 26.09 7.86
CA SER A 50 15.16 25.10 8.91
C SER A 50 15.41 23.65 8.48
N MET A 51 15.51 23.40 7.16
CA MET A 51 15.57 22.05 6.56
C MET A 51 14.42 21.13 7.04
N LYS A 52 13.25 21.72 7.34
CA LYS A 52 12.09 21.03 7.91
C LYS A 52 10.91 21.07 6.94
N ILE A 53 10.09 20.02 7.01
CA ILE A 53 8.84 19.88 6.27
C ILE A 53 7.68 20.21 7.22
N PRO A 54 6.59 20.84 6.75
CA PRO A 54 5.39 21.08 7.56
C PRO A 54 4.82 19.78 8.17
N PHE A 55 4.34 19.86 9.42
CA PHE A 55 3.77 18.71 10.12
C PHE A 55 2.55 18.11 9.41
N TRP A 56 1.72 18.96 8.79
CA TRP A 56 0.52 18.54 8.07
C TRP A 56 0.80 17.51 6.96
N THR A 57 1.95 17.64 6.29
CA THR A 57 2.38 16.71 5.24
C THR A 57 2.56 15.30 5.79
N LEU A 58 3.26 15.14 6.92
CA LEU A 58 3.40 13.83 7.58
C LEU A 58 2.04 13.30 8.07
N PHE A 59 1.21 14.16 8.67
CA PHE A 59 -0.13 13.76 9.09
C PHE A 59 -0.95 13.21 7.91
N MET A 60 -0.93 13.86 6.75
CA MET A 60 -1.60 13.39 5.53
C MET A 60 -1.03 12.07 5.02
N VAL A 61 0.30 11.88 5.03
CA VAL A 61 0.93 10.59 4.65
C VAL A 61 0.38 9.45 5.49
N TYR A 62 0.35 9.61 6.81
CA TYR A 62 -0.16 8.57 7.71
C TYR A 62 -1.64 8.28 7.48
N VAL A 63 -2.46 9.31 7.23
CA VAL A 63 -3.87 9.14 6.89
C VAL A 63 -4.03 8.36 5.60
N ILE A 64 -3.31 8.73 4.54
CA ILE A 64 -3.39 8.07 3.23
C ILE A 64 -2.90 6.62 3.31
N GLN A 65 -1.78 6.35 3.98
CA GLN A 65 -1.28 4.98 4.19
C GLN A 65 -2.26 4.14 5.00
N SER A 66 -2.82 4.69 6.07
CA SER A 66 -3.83 3.99 6.88
C SER A 66 -5.08 3.61 6.07
N VAL A 67 -5.54 4.51 5.18
CA VAL A 67 -6.64 4.25 4.24
C VAL A 67 -6.25 3.14 3.26
N GLY A 68 -5.02 3.15 2.75
CA GLY A 68 -4.47 2.11 1.88
C GLY A 68 -4.40 0.75 2.57
N GLU A 69 -3.84 0.67 3.77
CA GLU A 69 -3.73 -0.57 4.57
C GLU A 69 -5.10 -1.17 4.88
N LEU A 70 -6.09 -0.33 5.13
CA LEU A 70 -7.44 -0.76 5.43
C LEU A 70 -8.17 -1.36 4.21
N CYS A 71 -7.65 -1.13 3.00
CA CYS A 71 -8.05 -1.85 1.80
C CYS A 71 -7.33 -3.20 1.64
N LEU A 72 -6.14 -3.36 2.22
CA LEU A 72 -5.30 -4.55 2.05
C LEU A 72 -5.54 -5.61 3.13
N SER A 73 -5.49 -5.21 4.41
CA SER A 73 -5.47 -6.15 5.54
C SER A 73 -6.77 -6.96 5.74
N PRO A 74 -7.99 -6.38 5.74
CA PRO A 74 -9.20 -7.17 5.94
C PRO A 74 -9.52 -8.02 4.70
N ILE A 75 -9.16 -7.54 3.51
CA ILE A 75 -9.42 -8.23 2.25
C ILE A 75 -8.46 -9.41 2.09
N GLY A 76 -7.17 -9.20 2.32
CA GLY A 76 -6.14 -10.24 2.20
C GLY A 76 -6.42 -11.44 3.10
N LEU A 77 -6.69 -11.19 4.39
CA LEU A 77 -6.96 -12.28 5.33
C LEU A 77 -8.27 -13.01 5.02
N SER A 78 -9.31 -12.29 4.59
CA SER A 78 -10.57 -12.91 4.17
C SER A 78 -10.41 -13.76 2.89
N MET A 79 -9.53 -13.37 1.98
CA MET A 79 -9.31 -14.13 0.75
C MET A 79 -8.52 -15.40 0.98
N VAL A 80 -7.53 -15.35 1.87
CA VAL A 80 -6.75 -16.53 2.23
C VAL A 80 -7.65 -17.63 2.78
N THR A 81 -8.63 -17.29 3.61
CA THR A 81 -9.57 -18.29 4.16
C THR A 81 -10.62 -18.75 3.16
N LYS A 82 -11.07 -17.87 2.25
CA LYS A 82 -12.07 -18.23 1.22
C LYS A 82 -11.51 -19.05 0.06
N LEU A 83 -10.24 -18.84 -0.32
CA LEU A 83 -9.61 -19.54 -1.43
C LEU A 83 -8.83 -20.79 -1.01
N ALA A 84 -8.38 -20.86 0.24
CA ALA A 84 -7.69 -22.05 0.73
C ALA A 84 -8.68 -23.22 0.92
N PRO A 85 -8.29 -24.46 0.56
CA PRO A 85 -9.04 -25.65 0.94
C PRO A 85 -9.17 -25.72 2.46
N VAL A 86 -10.33 -26.16 2.97
CA VAL A 86 -10.63 -26.21 4.42
C VAL A 86 -9.52 -26.90 5.24
N ARG A 87 -8.88 -27.93 4.66
CA ARG A 87 -7.78 -28.69 5.28
C ARG A 87 -6.43 -27.96 5.30
N LEU A 88 -6.27 -26.93 4.47
CA LEU A 88 -5.01 -26.20 4.23
C LEU A 88 -5.11 -24.70 4.60
N VAL A 89 -6.17 -24.28 5.30
CA VAL A 89 -6.34 -22.87 5.71
C VAL A 89 -5.16 -22.39 6.56
N GLY A 90 -4.63 -23.25 7.46
CA GLY A 90 -3.45 -22.93 8.25
C GLY A 90 -2.19 -22.70 7.39
N PHE A 91 -2.01 -23.48 6.32
CA PHE A 91 -0.92 -23.27 5.36
C PHE A 91 -1.10 -21.98 4.56
N GLY A 92 -2.34 -21.67 4.15
CA GLY A 92 -2.68 -20.40 3.50
C GLY A 92 -2.39 -19.19 4.39
N MET A 93 -2.77 -19.23 5.67
CA MET A 93 -2.43 -18.18 6.64
C MET A 93 -0.93 -18.08 6.87
N GLY A 94 -0.22 -19.21 6.91
CA GLY A 94 1.25 -19.24 6.95
C GLY A 94 1.86 -18.50 5.77
N GLY A 95 1.37 -18.73 4.55
CA GLY A 95 1.79 -18.02 3.34
C GLY A 95 1.55 -16.51 3.40
N TRP A 96 0.41 -16.08 3.96
CA TRP A 96 0.10 -14.66 4.16
C TRP A 96 1.07 -13.96 5.12
N PHE A 97 1.34 -14.58 6.27
CA PHE A 97 2.29 -14.02 7.23
C PHE A 97 3.73 -14.08 6.72
N LEU A 98 4.09 -15.14 6.00
CA LEU A 98 5.41 -15.24 5.37
C LEU A 98 5.62 -14.15 4.32
N SER A 99 4.61 -13.87 3.49
CA SER A 99 4.65 -12.76 2.53
C SER A 99 4.84 -11.41 3.24
N THR A 100 4.17 -11.20 4.38
CA THR A 100 4.33 -9.99 5.20
C THR A 100 5.74 -9.90 5.80
N ALA A 101 6.31 -11.02 6.26
CA ALA A 101 7.67 -11.07 6.79
C ALA A 101 8.71 -10.71 5.72
N ILE A 102 8.59 -11.30 4.52
CA ILE A 102 9.45 -10.98 3.38
C ILE A 102 9.31 -9.51 2.98
N GLY A 103 8.08 -8.99 2.94
CA GLY A 103 7.82 -7.57 2.64
C GLY A 103 8.49 -6.62 3.64
N ASN A 104 8.41 -6.92 4.94
CA ASN A 104 9.08 -6.12 5.97
C ASN A 104 10.60 -6.21 5.86
N ASN A 105 11.15 -7.39 5.56
CA ASN A 105 12.60 -7.54 5.36
C ASN A 105 13.08 -6.73 4.16
N LEU A 106 12.37 -6.79 3.03
CA LEU A 106 12.68 -6.01 1.83
C LEU A 106 12.56 -4.50 2.09
N SER A 107 11.56 -4.08 2.87
CA SER A 107 11.40 -2.69 3.31
C SER A 107 12.59 -2.22 4.14
N GLY A 108 13.13 -3.07 5.02
CA GLY A 108 14.33 -2.79 5.80
C GLY A 108 15.59 -2.63 4.95
N ILE A 109 15.78 -3.52 3.97
CA ILE A 109 16.89 -3.42 3.01
C ILE A 109 16.77 -2.12 2.20
N PHE A 110 15.57 -1.82 1.71
CA PHE A 110 15.29 -0.59 0.97
C PHE A 110 15.56 0.67 1.81
N ALA A 111 15.12 0.69 3.08
CA ALA A 111 15.38 1.80 3.99
C ALA A 111 16.88 1.98 4.28
N SER A 112 17.64 0.88 4.39
CA SER A 112 19.09 0.90 4.56
C SER A 112 19.79 1.50 3.34
N GLU A 113 19.39 1.10 2.14
CA GLU A 113 19.94 1.62 0.88
C GLU A 113 19.66 3.13 0.72
N VAL A 114 18.45 3.58 1.06
CA VAL A 114 18.06 5.00 0.98
C VAL A 114 18.76 5.86 2.04
N SER A 115 19.05 5.28 3.21
CA SER A 115 19.68 6.00 4.32
C SER A 115 21.20 6.10 4.20
N GLY A 116 21.87 5.13 3.55
CA GLY A 116 23.32 5.10 3.40
C GLY A 116 24.10 5.04 4.73
N GLU A 117 25.43 4.97 4.66
CA GLU A 117 26.32 4.87 5.84
C GLU A 117 26.46 6.18 6.65
N GLY A 118 26.16 7.33 6.04
CA GLY A 118 26.28 8.66 6.66
C GLY A 118 24.97 9.27 7.16
N GLY A 119 23.84 8.56 7.02
CA GLY A 119 22.50 9.08 7.33
C GLY A 119 21.77 9.70 6.13
N MET A 120 20.44 9.79 6.26
CA MET A 120 19.56 10.14 5.13
C MET A 120 19.73 11.62 4.72
N THR A 121 20.21 11.85 3.51
CA THR A 121 20.30 13.19 2.91
C THR A 121 18.99 13.55 2.20
N THR A 122 18.74 14.84 1.94
CA THR A 122 17.56 15.26 1.18
C THR A 122 17.53 14.69 -0.24
N ALA A 123 18.70 14.55 -0.87
CA ALA A 123 18.85 13.97 -2.21
C ALA A 123 18.59 12.45 -2.20
N SER A 124 19.13 11.70 -1.23
CA SER A 124 18.90 10.26 -1.12
C SER A 124 17.44 9.96 -0.76
N ALA A 125 16.83 10.75 0.12
CA ALA A 125 15.41 10.65 0.46
C ALA A 125 14.51 10.90 -0.75
N LEU A 126 14.79 11.94 -1.55
CA LEU A 126 14.01 12.24 -2.75
C LEU A 126 14.11 11.12 -3.79
N SER A 127 15.30 10.56 -3.99
CA SER A 127 15.52 9.41 -4.87
C SER A 127 14.73 8.19 -4.40
N GLY A 128 14.83 7.86 -3.10
CA GLY A 128 14.08 6.76 -2.49
C GLY A 128 12.57 6.93 -2.62
N TYR A 129 12.04 8.13 -2.35
CA TYR A 129 10.60 8.38 -2.47
C TYR A 129 10.11 8.33 -3.92
N THR A 130 10.92 8.83 -4.86
CA THR A 130 10.60 8.77 -6.30
C THR A 130 10.58 7.32 -6.78
N PHE A 131 11.58 6.53 -6.41
CA PHE A 131 11.61 5.10 -6.72
C PHE A 131 10.40 4.37 -6.12
N GLY A 132 10.13 4.58 -4.83
CA GLY A 132 8.97 3.99 -4.14
C GLY A 132 7.65 4.36 -4.81
N PHE A 133 7.48 5.62 -5.22
CA PHE A 133 6.31 6.08 -5.96
C PHE A 133 6.13 5.32 -7.28
N TRP A 134 7.17 5.23 -8.12
CA TRP A 134 7.07 4.55 -9.42
C TRP A 134 6.84 3.05 -9.28
N VAL A 135 7.46 2.41 -8.30
CA VAL A 135 7.25 0.97 -8.02
C VAL A 135 5.81 0.73 -7.58
N LEU A 136 5.28 1.53 -6.64
CA LEU A 136 3.91 1.37 -6.16
C LEU A 136 2.88 1.74 -7.22
N LEU A 137 3.11 2.80 -7.99
CA LEU A 137 2.25 3.18 -9.11
C LEU A 137 2.22 2.07 -10.16
N GLY A 138 3.40 1.57 -10.55
CA GLY A 138 3.52 0.47 -11.51
C GLY A 138 2.83 -0.79 -11.02
N ALA A 139 3.11 -1.23 -9.80
CA ALA A 139 2.46 -2.40 -9.20
C ALA A 139 0.94 -2.22 -9.09
N GLY A 140 0.47 -1.05 -8.67
CA GLY A 140 -0.95 -0.73 -8.54
C GLY A 140 -1.67 -0.75 -9.89
N VAL A 141 -1.10 -0.14 -10.93
CA VAL A 141 -1.65 -0.13 -12.29
C VAL A 141 -1.64 -1.53 -12.89
N VAL A 142 -0.53 -2.26 -12.78
CA VAL A 142 -0.41 -3.65 -13.26
C VAL A 142 -1.47 -4.53 -12.59
N LEU A 143 -1.62 -4.44 -11.26
CA LEU A 143 -2.64 -5.20 -10.55
C LEU A 143 -4.06 -4.79 -10.97
N PHE A 144 -4.29 -3.50 -11.22
CA PHE A 144 -5.59 -3.00 -11.70
C PHE A 144 -5.93 -3.54 -13.09
N LEU A 145 -4.94 -3.64 -13.98
CA LEU A 145 -5.08 -4.20 -15.34
C LEU A 145 -5.27 -5.72 -15.34
N ILE A 146 -4.58 -6.44 -14.45
CA ILE A 146 -4.67 -7.91 -14.32
C ILE A 146 -5.87 -8.33 -13.44
N ALA A 147 -6.46 -7.41 -12.68
CA ALA A 147 -7.63 -7.65 -11.84
C ALA A 147 -8.77 -8.46 -12.49
N PRO A 148 -9.22 -8.19 -13.74
CA PRO A 148 -10.25 -9.02 -14.38
C PRO A 148 -9.82 -10.47 -14.60
N LEU A 149 -8.53 -10.72 -14.87
CA LEU A 149 -7.99 -12.08 -15.01
C LEU A 149 -7.98 -12.80 -13.67
N ILE A 150 -7.50 -12.15 -12.61
CA ILE A 150 -7.48 -12.71 -11.25
C ILE A 150 -8.92 -13.02 -10.81
N GLN A 151 -9.86 -12.12 -11.05
CA GLN A 151 -11.26 -12.33 -10.73
C GLN A 151 -11.86 -13.55 -11.45
N LYS A 152 -11.45 -13.81 -12.70
CA LYS A 152 -11.87 -15.01 -13.45
C LYS A 152 -11.32 -16.29 -12.82
N LEU A 153 -10.10 -16.25 -12.28
CA LEU A 153 -9.44 -17.39 -11.60
C LEU A 153 -9.97 -17.65 -10.18
N MET A 154 -10.66 -16.68 -9.56
CA MET A 154 -11.23 -16.82 -8.22
C MET A 154 -12.51 -17.67 -8.16
N HIS A 155 -12.89 -18.36 -9.24
CA HIS A 155 -14.03 -19.30 -9.31
C HIS A 155 -15.33 -18.81 -8.64
N GLY A 156 -15.67 -17.53 -8.80
CA GLY A 156 -16.94 -16.97 -8.29
C GLY A 156 -16.94 -16.54 -6.82
N VAL A 157 -15.79 -16.54 -6.13
CA VAL A 157 -15.67 -15.99 -4.77
C VAL A 157 -15.88 -14.47 -4.79
N LYS A 158 -16.94 -14.00 -4.12
CA LYS A 158 -17.30 -12.59 -3.93
C LYS A 158 -16.97 -12.09 -2.53
#